data_AF-K0PNS8-F1
#
_entry.id   AF-K0PNS8-F1
#
_cell.length_a   1.000
_cell.length_b   1.000
_cell.length_c   1.000
_cell.angle_alpha   90.00
_cell.angle_beta   90.00
_cell.angle_gamma   90.00
#
_symmetry.space_group_name_H-M   'P 1'
#
loop_
_entity.id
_entity.type
_entity.pdbx_description
1 polymer ?
#
loop_
_entity_poly.entity_id
_entity_poly.type
_entity_poly.pdbx_seq_one_letter_code
_entity_poly.pdbx_strand_id
1 'polypeptide(L)' 'MTVIHIGHLFDTEPDTAFRRQDAAGRDLFSFAIEYRMGDACWAASIWAYSHEDAEARVKAMKETLALCGQVYCEVPA' A
#
# COMPACT_ATOMS: atom_id res chain seq x y z
N MET A 1 11.46 1.96 -11.23
CA MET A 1 11.99 2.39 -9.92
C MET A 1 11.10 3.51 -9.44
N THR A 2 10.21 3.25 -8.48
CA THR A 2 9.28 4.25 -7.97
C THR A 2 9.88 4.88 -6.71
N VAL A 3 10.13 6.18 -6.76
CA VAL A 3 10.63 6.96 -5.62
C VAL A 3 9.43 7.58 -4.92
N ILE A 4 9.20 7.21 -3.67
CA ILE A 4 8.11 7.78 -2.86
C ILE A 4 8.71 8.96 -2.08
N HIS A 5 8.36 10.19 -2.49
CA HIS A 5 8.80 11.41 -1.83
C HIS A 5 7.89 11.71 -0.63
N ILE A 6 8.35 11.42 0.59
CA ILE A 6 7.63 11.66 1.86
C ILE A 6 7.65 13.16 2.27
N GLY A 7 7.88 14.09 1.33
CA GLY A 7 8.06 15.52 1.60
C GLY A 7 7.02 16.47 0.99
N HIS A 8 6.15 16.00 0.09
CA HIS A 8 5.16 16.83 -0.61
C HIS A 8 3.78 16.18 -0.52
N LEU A 9 3.05 16.45 0.59
CA LEU A 9 1.76 15.81 0.88
C LEU A 9 0.53 16.62 0.43
N PHE A 10 0.68 17.73 -0.28
CA PHE A 10 -0.47 18.56 -0.64
C PHE A 10 -0.31 19.04 -2.10
N ASP A 11 -1.30 18.76 -2.95
CA ASP A 11 -1.50 19.21 -4.34
C ASP A 11 -0.99 18.36 -5.53
N THR A 12 -0.98 17.04 -5.43
CA THR A 12 -1.02 16.21 -6.66
C THR A 12 -1.97 15.04 -6.47
N GLU A 13 -3.00 14.97 -7.30
CA GLU A 13 -3.78 13.74 -7.47
C GLU A 13 -2.79 12.59 -7.71
N PRO A 14 -2.96 11.42 -7.06
CA PRO A 14 -2.03 10.31 -7.23
C PRO A 14 -1.98 9.90 -8.70
N ASP A 15 -0.79 9.61 -9.22
CA ASP A 15 -0.62 9.15 -10.60
C ASP A 15 -1.57 7.98 -10.89
N THR A 16 -2.04 7.87 -12.12
CA THR A 16 -2.97 6.80 -12.55
C THR A 16 -2.45 5.39 -12.25
N ALA A 17 -1.13 5.20 -12.11
CA ALA A 17 -0.52 3.94 -11.69
C ALA A 17 -0.80 3.56 -10.22
N PHE A 18 -1.09 4.56 -9.36
CA PHE A 18 -1.39 4.42 -7.93
C PHE A 18 -2.87 4.60 -7.60
N ARG A 19 -3.71 4.67 -8.63
CA ARG A 19 -5.17 4.65 -8.53
C ARG A 19 -5.69 3.45 -9.31
N ARG A 20 -6.52 2.61 -8.68
CA ARG A 20 -7.21 1.51 -9.34
C ARG A 20 -8.67 1.53 -8.93
N GLN A 21 -9.55 1.03 -9.78
CA GLN A 21 -10.94 0.83 -9.43
C GLN A 21 -11.18 -0.64 -9.09
N ASP A 22 -11.94 -0.90 -8.02
CA ASP A 22 -12.45 -2.24 -7.78
C ASP A 22 -13.55 -2.60 -8.80
N ALA A 23 -14.02 -3.84 -8.75
CA ALA A 23 -15.11 -4.32 -9.61
C ALA A 23 -16.44 -3.56 -9.40
N ALA A 24 -16.57 -2.78 -8.33
CA ALA A 24 -17.73 -1.94 -8.02
C ALA A 24 -17.52 -0.46 -8.43
N GLY A 25 -16.40 -0.13 -9.08
CA GLY A 25 -16.09 1.23 -9.52
C GLY A 25 -15.60 2.18 -8.42
N ARG A 26 -15.28 1.67 -7.23
CA ARG A 26 -14.71 2.47 -6.14
C ARG A 26 -13.22 2.64 -6.34
N ASP A 27 -12.74 3.86 -6.11
CA ASP A 27 -11.32 4.16 -6.19
C ASP A 27 -10.56 3.56 -4.99
N LEU A 28 -9.50 2.83 -5.30
CA LEU A 28 -8.44 2.43 -4.39
C LEU A 28 -7.19 3.20 -4.73
N PHE A 29 -6.51 3.65 -3.68
CA PHE A 29 -5.25 4.35 -3.76
C PHE A 29 -4.16 3.51 -3.10
N SER A 30 -2.95 3.56 -3.68
CA SER A 30 -1.78 2.90 -3.11
C SER A 30 -1.15 3.82 -2.06
N PHE A 31 -1.23 3.43 -0.79
CA PHE A 31 -0.58 4.09 0.33
C PHE A 31 0.76 3.43 0.65
N ALA A 32 1.79 4.24 0.83
CA ALA A 32 3.06 3.78 1.36
C ALA A 32 2.97 3.60 2.86
N ILE A 33 3.53 2.51 3.37
CA ILE A 33 3.67 2.24 4.79
C ILE A 33 5.13 1.94 5.09
N GLU A 34 5.60 2.39 6.25
CA GLU A 34 6.93 2.09 6.74
C GLU A 34 6.84 1.37 8.10
N TYR A 35 7.79 0.48 8.33
CA TYR A 35 7.96 -0.16 9.63
C TYR A 35 9.45 -0.39 9.91
N ARG A 36 9.80 -0.41 11.19
CA ARG A 36 11.16 -0.70 11.63
C ARG A 36 11.28 -2.15 12.04
N MET A 37 12.37 -2.78 11.63
CA MET A 37 12.74 -4.13 12.04
C MET A 37 14.22 -4.12 12.42
N GLY A 38 14.50 -4.16 13.73
CA GLY A 38 15.83 -3.86 14.25
C GLY A 38 16.23 -2.43 13.92
N ASP A 39 17.43 -2.26 13.37
CA ASP A 39 17.96 -0.94 12.96
C ASP A 39 17.58 -0.56 11.52
N ALA A 40 16.88 -1.44 10.80
CA ALA A 40 16.50 -1.21 9.41
C ALA A 40 15.07 -0.64 9.31
N CYS A 41 14.91 0.34 8.41
CA CYS A 41 13.60 0.80 7.96
C CYS A 41 13.20 0.04 6.70
N TRP A 42 12.00 -0.53 6.72
CA TRP A 42 11.40 -1.24 5.61
C TRP A 42 10.17 -0.47 5.15
N ALA A 43 9.94 -0.46 3.83
CA ALA A 43 8.77 0.15 3.22
C ALA A 43 7.99 -0.91 2.44
N ALA A 44 6.67 -0.82 2.54
CA ALA A 44 5.72 -1.59 1.74
C ALA A 44 4.62 -0.67 1.24
N SER A 45 3.80 -1.14 0.30
CA SER A 45 2.61 -0.42 -0.12
C SER A 45 1.36 -1.27 0.09
N ILE A 46 0.26 -0.61 0.43
CA ILE A 46 -1.05 -1.20 0.61
C ILE A 46 -2.07 -0.45 -0.24
N TRP A 47 -3.08 -1.16 -0.73
CA TRP A 47 -4.21 -0.51 -1.40
C TRP A 47 -5.34 -0.29 -0.39
N ALA A 48 -5.84 0.94 -0.33
CA ALA A 48 -6.93 1.34 0.55
C ALA A 48 -7.84 2.36 -0.15
N TYR A 49 -9.10 2.47 0.31
CA TYR A 49 -10.08 3.36 -0.30
C TYR A 49 -9.91 4.82 0.13
N SER A 50 -9.34 5.04 1.31
CA SER A 50 -9.10 6.35 1.90
C SER A 50 -7.92 6.29 2.86
N HIS A 51 -7.45 7.44 3.33
CA HIS A 51 -6.41 7.50 4.36
C HIS A 51 -6.85 6.80 5.66
N GLU A 52 -8.11 6.98 6.07
CA GLU A 52 -8.68 6.31 7.24
C GLU A 52 -8.70 4.78 7.09
N ASP A 53 -9.09 4.27 5.91
CA ASP A 53 -9.02 2.82 5.62
C ASP A 53 -7.56 2.32 5.63
N ALA A 54 -6.61 3.12 5.13
CA ALA A 54 -5.19 2.79 5.17
C ALA A 54 -4.69 2.66 6.61
N GLU A 55 -5.01 3.63 7.48
CA GLU A 55 -4.65 3.59 8.91
C GLU A 55 -5.29 2.40 9.63
N ALA A 56 -6.58 2.13 9.37
CA ALA A 56 -7.28 0.99 9.95
C ALA A 56 -6.63 -0.35 9.55
N ARG A 57 -6.21 -0.48 8.29
CA ARG A 57 -5.45 -1.65 7.81
C ARG A 57 -4.09 -1.76 8.47
N VAL A 58 -3.34 -0.66 8.60
CA VAL A 58 -2.04 -0.67 9.30
C VAL A 58 -2.22 -1.09 10.76
N LYS A 59 -3.27 -0.63 11.43
CA LYS A 59 -3.59 -1.07 12.79
C LYS A 59 -3.87 -2.58 12.83
N ALA A 60 -4.71 -3.08 11.92
CA ALA A 60 -4.98 -4.51 11.82
C ALA A 60 -3.70 -5.32 11.53
N MET A 61 -2.78 -4.81 10.70
CA MET A 61 -1.49 -5.44 10.44
C MET A 61 -0.64 -5.54 11.70
N LYS A 62 -0.55 -4.47 12.50
CA LYS A 62 0.22 -4.49 13.76
C LYS A 62 -0.31 -5.52 14.75
N GLU A 63 -1.62 -5.78 14.74
CA GLU A 63 -2.29 -6.67 15.70
C GLU A 63 -2.37 -8.12 15.21
N THR A 64 -2.54 -8.36 13.91
CA THR A 64 -2.98 -9.66 13.37
C THR A 64 -2.25 -10.14 12.12
N LEU A 65 -1.24 -9.42 11.63
CA LEU A 65 -0.52 -9.81 10.41
C LEU A 65 0.17 -11.18 10.58
N ALA A 66 -0.07 -12.07 9.62
CA ALA A 66 0.53 -13.39 9.56
C ALA A 66 1.16 -13.64 8.18
N LEU A 67 2.24 -14.42 8.15
CA LEU A 67 2.88 -14.87 6.92
C LEU A 67 2.04 -16.00 6.29
N CYS A 68 1.46 -15.75 5.12
CA CYS A 68 0.61 -16.73 4.41
C CYS A 68 1.39 -17.60 3.40
N GLY A 69 2.71 -17.43 3.28
CA GLY A 69 3.56 -18.13 2.31
C GLY A 69 4.14 -17.21 1.25
N GLN A 70 4.67 -17.80 0.18
CA GLN A 70 5.28 -17.09 -0.94
C GLN A 70 4.25 -16.83 -2.04
N VAL A 71 4.28 -15.63 -2.62
CA VAL A 71 3.43 -15.27 -3.76
C VAL A 71 4.13 -15.72 -5.04
N TYR A 72 3.44 -16.54 -5.83
CA TYR A 72 3.88 -16.95 -7.16
C TYR A 72 3.02 -16.22 -8.21
N CYS A 73 3.65 -15.82 -9.32
CA CYS A 73 2.94 -15.31 -10.49
C CYS A 73 2.95 -16.40 -11.55
N GLU A 74 1.76 -16.89 -11.94
CA GLU A 74 1.62 -17.72 -13.15
C GLU A 74 1.25 -16.82 -14.32
N VAL A 75 2.08 -16.84 -15.36
CA VAL A 75 1.78 -16.19 -16.64
C VAL A 75 1.30 -17.28 -17.61
N PRO A 76 0.03 -17.25 -18.06
CA PRO A 76 -0.46 -18.21 -19.06
C PRO A 76 0.37 -18.11 -20.35
N ALA A 77 0.71 -19.27 -20.91
CA ALA A 77 1.44 -19.40 -22.18
C ALA A 77 0.58 -19.03 -23.40
#